data_AF-A0A2S7Y6I5-F1
#
_entry.id   AF-A0A2S7Y6I5-F1
#
_cell.length_a   1.000
_cell.length_b   1.000
_cell.length_c   1.000
_cell.angle_alpha   90.00
_cell.angle_beta   90.00
_cell.angle_gamma   90.00
#
_symmetry.space_group_name_H-M   'P 1'
#
loop_
_entity.id
_entity.type
_entity.pdbx_description
1 polymer ?
#
loop_
_entity_poly.entity_id
_entity_poly.type
_entity_poly.pdbx_seq_one_letter_code
_entity_poly.pdbx_strand_id
1 'polypeptide(L)'
;MQRYNDAIAALNPLLSSENTAHFDVVLICCVIFITIENLNGRSAEAARHLRAGCNIAKRFRSRQTSATTALIGRDSIDNLLFTLQDMFYCFGQYLAMYIGVDAFADLDFNVPIISMGDPNVPFTSLKEAEMKFRNIDQTFNTRMWQAKAYSPQPVNIEEIFVDTTGSIESRAPAMNGDMRTAAKIAARSDLAVWRQRFQPLARQKQNVRQIAALDLDYAVWHIIAKAIDYSEDFPSAECEKILSIAEEIISMDAARGHPRFTFDGNMIWALFYICFGTKDVAIHARCLELLRRANRREGVWDSCDVAAICETAIKALNSNTLTWRDIPHGILTLAEMLHIDLQGFSLQSMRDIEVEAAKRKY
;
A
#
# COMPACT_ATOMS: atom_id res chain seq x y z
N MET A 1 9.29 4.92 24.36
CA MET A 1 9.68 3.50 24.54
C MET A 1 9.03 2.84 25.75
N GLN A 2 9.00 3.44 26.96
CA GLN A 2 8.41 2.80 28.15
C GLN A 2 6.95 2.34 27.94
N ARG A 3 6.05 3.23 27.50
CA ARG A 3 4.64 2.88 27.22
C ARG A 3 4.44 1.83 26.13
N TYR A 4 5.37 1.74 25.17
CA TYR A 4 5.35 0.71 24.13
C TYR A 4 5.62 -0.67 24.73
N ASN A 5 6.65 -0.77 25.58
CA ASN A 5 6.97 -2.01 26.29
C ASN A 5 5.88 -2.40 27.27
N ASP A 6 5.30 -1.44 27.99
CA ASP A 6 4.16 -1.67 28.88
C ASP A 6 2.96 -2.25 28.10
N ALA A 7 2.68 -1.73 26.90
CA ALA A 7 1.61 -2.22 26.05
C ALA A 7 1.87 -3.66 25.55
N ILE A 8 3.09 -3.98 25.12
CA ILE A 8 3.46 -5.37 24.75
C ILE A 8 3.29 -6.31 25.95
N ALA A 9 3.77 -5.92 27.13
CA ALA A 9 3.62 -6.72 28.34
C ALA A 9 2.15 -6.99 28.68
N ALA A 10 1.28 -5.99 28.51
CA ALA A 10 -0.16 -6.12 28.72
C ALA A 10 -0.87 -6.96 27.63
N LEU A 11 -0.31 -7.04 26.42
CA LEU A 11 -0.86 -7.85 25.31
C LEU A 11 -0.54 -9.34 25.44
N ASN A 12 0.61 -9.70 26.03
CA ASN A 12 1.04 -11.10 26.14
C ASN A 12 0.01 -12.05 26.78
N PRO A 13 -0.67 -11.68 27.89
CA PRO A 13 -1.75 -12.49 28.45
C PRO A 13 -2.96 -12.61 27.51
N LEU A 14 -3.30 -11.55 26.78
CA LEU A 14 -4.44 -11.52 25.86
C LEU A 14 -4.22 -12.46 24.66
N LEU A 15 -2.99 -12.49 24.14
CA LEU A 15 -2.56 -13.39 23.06
C LEU A 15 -2.53 -14.86 23.46
N SER A 16 -2.26 -15.13 24.74
CA SER A 16 -2.14 -16.48 25.30
C SER A 16 -3.48 -17.08 25.72
N SER A 17 -4.50 -16.24 25.92
CA SER A 17 -5.85 -16.70 26.24
C SER A 17 -6.51 -17.29 24.99
N GLU A 18 -7.12 -18.48 25.10
CA GLU A 18 -7.97 -19.03 24.03
C GLU A 18 -9.24 -18.19 23.78
N ASN A 19 -9.52 -17.26 24.70
CA ASN A 19 -10.69 -16.41 24.73
C ASN A 19 -10.55 -15.25 23.72
N THR A 20 -11.37 -15.24 22.68
CA THR A 20 -11.38 -14.19 21.65
C THR A 20 -12.00 -12.89 22.12
N ALA A 21 -12.19 -12.67 23.43
CA ALA A 21 -12.88 -11.50 23.96
C ALA A 21 -12.16 -10.16 23.71
N HIS A 22 -10.88 -10.19 23.32
CA HIS A 22 -10.03 -8.99 23.19
C HIS A 22 -9.30 -8.90 21.84
N PHE A 23 -9.80 -9.57 20.80
CA PHE A 23 -9.16 -9.55 19.48
C PHE A 23 -9.09 -8.13 18.91
N ASP A 24 -10.13 -7.32 19.13
CA ASP A 24 -10.21 -5.92 18.73
C ASP A 24 -9.08 -5.09 19.34
N VAL A 25 -8.82 -5.24 20.64
CA VAL A 25 -7.70 -4.59 21.34
C VAL A 25 -6.37 -5.00 20.72
N VAL A 26 -6.17 -6.29 20.46
CA VAL A 26 -4.92 -6.78 19.88
C VAL A 26 -4.71 -6.27 18.45
N LEU A 27 -5.75 -6.26 17.62
CA LEU A 27 -5.67 -5.75 16.24
C LEU A 27 -5.45 -4.23 16.21
N ILE A 28 -6.09 -3.47 17.12
CA ILE A 28 -5.82 -2.04 17.30
C ILE A 28 -4.36 -1.83 17.70
N CYS A 29 -3.83 -2.64 18.62
CA CYS A 29 -2.42 -2.57 18.99
C CYS A 29 -1.48 -2.89 17.82
N CYS A 30 -1.81 -3.87 16.96
CA CYS A 30 -1.03 -4.11 15.73
C CYS A 30 -0.98 -2.87 14.84
N VAL A 31 -2.12 -2.20 14.60
CA VAL A 31 -2.17 -0.95 13.81
C VAL A 31 -1.34 0.17 14.47
N ILE A 32 -1.45 0.34 15.78
CA ILE A 32 -0.67 1.35 16.52
C ILE A 32 0.82 1.03 16.44
N PHE A 33 1.22 -0.23 16.62
CA PHE A 33 2.61 -0.61 16.51
C PHE A 33 3.14 -0.44 15.09
N ILE A 34 2.43 -0.87 14.04
CA ILE A 34 2.79 -0.57 12.64
C ILE A 34 3.06 0.93 12.47
N THR A 35 2.17 1.78 13.00
CA THR A 35 2.34 3.25 12.96
C THR A 35 3.63 3.70 13.64
N ILE A 36 3.88 3.25 14.87
CA ILE A 36 5.08 3.60 15.64
C ILE A 36 6.35 3.11 14.94
N GLU A 37 6.32 1.89 14.41
CA GLU A 37 7.46 1.31 13.70
C GLU A 37 7.76 2.08 12.42
N ASN A 38 6.75 2.42 11.63
CA ASN A 38 6.90 3.25 10.42
C ASN A 38 7.44 4.65 10.75
N LEU A 39 6.95 5.29 11.83
CA LEU A 39 7.45 6.59 12.29
C LEU A 39 8.93 6.54 12.71
N ASN A 40 9.40 5.39 13.20
CA ASN A 40 10.80 5.18 13.57
C ASN A 40 11.65 4.62 12.40
N GLY A 41 11.08 4.45 11.20
CA GLY A 41 11.78 3.84 10.07
C GLY A 41 12.06 2.33 10.22
N ARG A 42 11.45 1.68 11.21
CA ARG A 42 11.63 0.25 11.52
C ARG A 42 10.60 -0.60 10.80
N SER A 43 10.47 -0.46 9.48
CA SER A 43 9.35 -1.08 8.77
C SER A 43 9.41 -2.62 8.74
N ALA A 44 10.54 -3.25 9.11
CA ALA A 44 10.63 -4.69 9.35
C ALA A 44 9.75 -5.13 10.51
N GLU A 45 9.80 -4.37 11.61
CA GLU A 45 8.90 -4.57 12.74
C GLU A 45 7.44 -4.27 12.35
N ALA A 46 7.22 -3.24 11.52
CA ALA A 46 5.88 -2.96 10.99
C ALA A 46 5.32 -4.15 10.18
N ALA A 47 6.13 -4.78 9.33
CA ALA A 47 5.76 -5.96 8.59
C ALA A 47 5.43 -7.16 9.52
N ARG A 48 6.20 -7.34 10.62
CA ARG A 48 5.88 -8.37 11.63
C ARG A 48 4.53 -8.13 12.31
N HIS A 49 4.24 -6.88 12.71
CA HIS A 49 2.96 -6.51 13.30
C HIS A 49 1.80 -6.70 12.32
N LEU A 50 2.00 -6.40 11.03
CA LEU A 50 1.04 -6.69 9.97
C LEU A 50 0.73 -8.19 9.90
N ARG A 51 1.75 -9.05 9.77
CA ARG A 51 1.56 -10.51 9.67
C ARG A 51 0.86 -11.06 10.91
N ALA A 52 1.27 -10.63 12.10
CA ALA A 52 0.62 -11.03 13.35
C ALA A 52 -0.87 -10.62 13.36
N GLY A 53 -1.17 -9.37 13.00
CA GLY A 53 -2.54 -8.86 12.89
C GLY A 53 -3.39 -9.64 11.90
N CYS A 54 -2.88 -9.91 10.69
CA CYS A 54 -3.57 -10.70 9.67
C CYS A 54 -3.94 -12.11 10.17
N ASN A 55 -2.99 -12.79 10.83
CA ASN A 55 -3.20 -14.12 11.38
C ASN A 55 -4.30 -14.14 12.45
N ILE A 56 -4.32 -13.14 13.33
CA ILE A 56 -5.34 -13.02 14.39
C ILE A 56 -6.71 -12.72 13.78
N ALA A 57 -6.78 -11.81 12.82
CA ALA A 57 -8.02 -11.46 12.13
C ALA A 57 -8.63 -12.67 11.39
N LYS A 58 -7.80 -13.49 10.73
CA LYS A 58 -8.24 -14.74 10.06
C LYS A 58 -8.76 -15.78 11.05
N ARG A 59 -8.05 -16.00 12.16
CA ARG A 59 -8.48 -16.93 13.23
C ARG A 59 -9.81 -16.53 13.86
N PHE A 60 -10.04 -15.23 14.03
CA PHE A 60 -11.30 -14.72 14.56
C PHE A 60 -12.46 -14.97 13.59
N ARG A 61 -12.27 -14.66 12.29
CA ARG A 61 -13.27 -14.89 11.24
C ARG A 61 -13.63 -16.37 11.11
N SER A 62 -12.67 -17.30 11.16
CA SER A 62 -12.94 -18.74 11.08
C SER A 62 -13.77 -19.25 12.26
N ARG A 63 -13.53 -18.73 13.47
CA ARG A 63 -14.32 -19.08 14.67
C ARG A 63 -15.75 -18.51 14.59
N GLN A 64 -15.94 -17.30 14.05
CA GLN A 64 -17.26 -16.74 13.82
C GLN A 64 -18.09 -17.55 12.82
N THR A 65 -17.49 -18.02 11.72
CA THR A 65 -18.21 -18.82 10.70
C THR A 65 -18.69 -20.17 11.23
N SER A 66 -18.09 -20.69 12.31
CA SER A 66 -18.51 -21.93 12.97
C SER A 66 -19.59 -21.72 14.05
N ALA A 67 -19.87 -20.48 14.46
CA ALA A 67 -20.82 -20.13 15.51
C ALA A 67 -21.94 -19.22 14.97
N THR A 68 -22.95 -19.80 14.32
CA THR A 68 -24.10 -19.05 13.80
C THR A 68 -25.05 -18.57 14.91
N THR A 69 -25.56 -17.35 14.74
CA THR A 69 -26.75 -16.75 15.41
C THR A 69 -26.63 -16.32 16.89
N ALA A 70 -26.20 -15.08 17.10
CA ALA A 70 -26.63 -14.26 18.25
C ALA A 70 -26.57 -12.78 17.83
N LEU A 71 -27.73 -12.19 17.62
CA LEU A 71 -27.95 -10.84 17.09
C LEU A 71 -28.01 -9.80 18.23
N ILE A 72 -27.74 -8.55 17.86
CA ILE A 72 -27.79 -7.31 18.67
C ILE A 72 -26.48 -7.05 19.43
N GLY A 73 -25.48 -6.58 18.68
CA GLY A 73 -24.13 -6.22 19.16
C GLY A 73 -23.03 -6.38 18.10
N ARG A 74 -23.31 -7.16 17.05
CA ARG A 74 -22.38 -7.50 15.96
C ARG A 74 -22.02 -6.33 15.06
N ASP A 75 -22.96 -5.46 14.71
CA ASP A 75 -22.73 -4.43 13.69
C ASP A 75 -21.54 -3.52 13.99
N SER A 76 -21.36 -3.07 15.23
CA SER A 76 -20.23 -2.19 15.59
C SER A 76 -18.89 -2.93 15.60
N ILE A 77 -18.88 -4.19 16.04
CA ILE A 77 -17.67 -5.01 16.14
C ILE A 77 -17.24 -5.49 14.75
N ASP A 78 -18.19 -5.92 13.94
CA ASP A 78 -17.96 -6.31 12.55
C ASP A 78 -17.47 -5.10 11.75
N ASN A 79 -18.08 -3.91 11.92
CA ASN A 79 -17.61 -2.68 11.28
C ASN A 79 -16.16 -2.30 11.69
N LEU A 80 -15.80 -2.45 12.96
CA LEU A 80 -14.43 -2.21 13.43
C LEU A 80 -13.45 -3.24 12.84
N LEU A 81 -13.81 -4.53 12.87
CA LEU A 81 -12.99 -5.59 12.28
C LEU A 81 -12.78 -5.38 10.78
N PHE A 82 -13.83 -5.03 10.04
CA PHE A 82 -13.74 -4.69 8.62
C PHE A 82 -12.80 -3.49 8.42
N THR A 83 -12.90 -2.46 9.26
CA THR A 83 -12.01 -1.29 9.20
C THR A 83 -10.55 -1.68 9.44
N LEU A 84 -10.27 -2.51 10.46
CA LEU A 84 -8.90 -2.95 10.76
C LEU A 84 -8.34 -3.86 9.64
N GLN A 85 -9.17 -4.72 9.06
CA GLN A 85 -8.79 -5.53 7.89
C GLN A 85 -8.52 -4.68 6.66
N ASP A 86 -9.32 -3.63 6.41
CA ASP A 86 -9.10 -2.64 5.34
C ASP A 86 -7.75 -1.94 5.56
N MET A 87 -7.45 -1.51 6.80
CA MET A 87 -6.15 -0.91 7.12
C MET A 87 -4.99 -1.88 6.89
N PHE A 88 -5.08 -3.14 7.35
CA PHE A 88 -4.04 -4.14 7.08
C PHE A 88 -3.88 -4.42 5.59
N TYR A 89 -4.98 -4.51 4.84
CA TYR A 89 -4.97 -4.68 3.40
C TYR A 89 -4.22 -3.52 2.72
N CYS A 90 -4.62 -2.26 2.98
CA CYS A 90 -4.00 -1.09 2.38
C CYS A 90 -2.50 -1.00 2.70
N PHE A 91 -2.13 -1.09 3.98
CA PHE A 91 -0.72 -1.06 4.37
C PHE A 91 0.08 -2.22 3.73
N GLY A 92 -0.50 -3.42 3.72
CA GLY A 92 0.13 -4.59 3.12
C GLY A 92 0.35 -4.48 1.61
N GLN A 93 -0.57 -3.85 0.86
CA GLN A 93 -0.38 -3.58 -0.57
C GLN A 93 0.80 -2.63 -0.81
N TYR A 94 0.85 -1.50 -0.07
CA TYR A 94 1.96 -0.56 -0.21
C TYR A 94 3.29 -1.12 0.27
N LEU A 95 3.28 -1.99 1.28
CA LEU A 95 4.46 -2.74 1.71
C LEU A 95 4.90 -3.69 0.60
N ALA A 96 3.99 -4.42 -0.04
CA ALA A 96 4.29 -5.36 -1.12
C ALA A 96 4.99 -4.64 -2.29
N MET A 97 4.42 -3.51 -2.73
CA MET A 97 5.01 -2.65 -3.76
C MET A 97 6.37 -2.08 -3.35
N TYR A 98 6.53 -1.72 -2.08
CA TYR A 98 7.80 -1.18 -1.58
C TYR A 98 8.92 -2.21 -1.66
N ILE A 99 8.61 -3.46 -1.32
CA ILE A 99 9.61 -4.55 -1.28
C ILE A 99 9.81 -5.22 -2.63
N GLY A 100 8.85 -5.08 -3.56
CA GLY A 100 8.88 -5.68 -4.89
C GLY A 100 8.23 -7.05 -4.97
N VAL A 101 7.16 -7.29 -4.21
CA VAL A 101 6.31 -8.48 -4.36
C VAL A 101 4.92 -8.09 -4.87
N ASP A 102 4.29 -8.99 -5.62
CA ASP A 102 2.98 -8.76 -6.22
C ASP A 102 1.87 -8.57 -5.18
N ALA A 103 1.80 -9.44 -4.17
CA ALA A 103 0.87 -9.35 -3.05
C ALA A 103 1.23 -10.34 -1.93
N PHE A 104 0.85 -10.02 -0.69
CA PHE A 104 0.88 -10.97 0.43
C PHE A 104 -0.43 -11.78 0.48
N ALA A 105 -0.36 -13.13 0.48
CA ALA A 105 -1.55 -13.98 0.72
C ALA A 105 -2.21 -13.74 2.08
N ASP A 106 -1.46 -13.20 3.04
CA ASP A 106 -1.97 -12.88 4.36
C ASP A 106 -3.08 -11.81 4.34
N LEU A 107 -3.21 -11.08 3.23
CA LEU A 107 -4.20 -10.02 3.05
C LEU A 107 -5.54 -10.51 2.46
N ASP A 108 -5.66 -11.78 2.08
CA ASP A 108 -6.97 -12.33 1.70
C ASP A 108 -7.84 -12.57 2.94
N PHE A 109 -8.65 -11.56 3.26
CA PHE A 109 -9.66 -11.62 4.32
C PHE A 109 -11.04 -12.11 3.83
N ASN A 110 -11.17 -12.52 2.56
CA ASN A 110 -12.45 -12.79 1.89
C ASN A 110 -13.47 -11.63 2.07
N VAL A 111 -13.01 -10.38 1.94
CA VAL A 111 -13.90 -9.22 2.02
C VAL A 111 -14.86 -9.26 0.82
N PRO A 112 -16.18 -9.07 1.02
CA PRO A 112 -17.14 -9.09 -0.07
C PRO A 112 -16.85 -7.99 -1.11
N ILE A 113 -16.86 -8.37 -2.39
CA ILE A 113 -16.84 -7.41 -3.49
C ILE A 113 -18.12 -6.59 -3.45
N ILE A 114 -17.98 -5.27 -3.36
CA ILE A 114 -19.11 -4.36 -3.25
C ILE A 114 -19.45 -3.81 -4.63
N SER A 115 -20.74 -3.80 -5.00
CA SER A 115 -21.19 -3.16 -6.24
C SER A 115 -20.90 -1.65 -6.23
N MET A 116 -20.46 -1.11 -7.36
CA MET A 116 -20.25 0.34 -7.56
C MET A 116 -21.56 1.13 -7.62
N GLY A 117 -22.72 0.46 -7.67
CA GLY A 117 -24.04 1.08 -7.68
C GLY A 117 -24.44 1.65 -9.04
N ASP A 118 -25.56 2.37 -9.06
CA ASP A 118 -26.07 3.03 -10.28
C ASP A 118 -25.19 4.23 -10.64
N PRO A 119 -24.64 4.31 -11.87
CA PRO A 119 -23.81 5.43 -12.32
C PRO A 119 -24.51 6.79 -12.26
N ASN A 120 -25.85 6.84 -12.27
CA ASN A 120 -26.63 8.07 -12.24
C ASN A 120 -26.95 8.57 -10.82
N VAL A 121 -26.63 7.77 -9.79
CA VAL A 121 -26.88 8.15 -8.38
C VAL A 121 -25.57 8.68 -7.79
N PRO A 122 -25.45 9.98 -7.45
CA PRO A 122 -24.22 10.52 -6.87
C PRO A 122 -23.83 9.84 -5.55
N PHE A 123 -22.56 9.92 -5.18
CA PHE A 123 -22.15 9.56 -3.82
C PHE A 123 -22.74 10.54 -2.81
N THR A 124 -23.16 10.02 -1.66
CA THR A 124 -23.75 10.81 -0.56
C THR A 124 -22.70 11.54 0.27
N SER A 125 -21.45 11.04 0.27
CA SER A 125 -20.34 11.62 1.02
C SER A 125 -18.98 11.24 0.41
N LEU A 126 -17.94 12.02 0.76
CA LEU A 126 -16.56 11.68 0.37
C LEU A 126 -16.11 10.34 0.95
N LYS A 127 -16.58 9.99 2.16
CA LYS A 127 -16.30 8.69 2.79
C LYS A 127 -16.88 7.52 1.99
N GLU A 128 -18.08 7.67 1.43
CA GLU A 128 -18.65 6.67 0.51
C GLU A 128 -17.79 6.55 -0.75
N ALA A 129 -17.38 7.68 -1.33
CA ALA A 129 -16.53 7.69 -2.52
C ALA A 129 -15.18 6.99 -2.28
N GLU A 130 -14.52 7.29 -1.16
CA GLU A 130 -13.26 6.63 -0.73
C GLU A 130 -13.42 5.13 -0.56
N MET A 131 -14.45 4.69 0.17
CA MET A 131 -14.73 3.27 0.38
C MET A 131 -14.95 2.54 -0.95
N LYS A 132 -15.73 3.14 -1.86
CA LYS A 132 -15.99 2.56 -3.19
C LYS A 132 -14.76 2.57 -4.08
N PHE A 133 -13.88 3.55 -3.92
CA PHE A 133 -12.62 3.60 -4.66
C PHE A 133 -11.67 2.48 -4.19
N ARG A 134 -11.53 2.27 -2.88
CA ARG A 134 -10.71 1.17 -2.33
C ARG A 134 -11.17 -0.22 -2.80
N ASN A 135 -12.47 -0.40 -3.01
CA ASN A 135 -13.00 -1.63 -3.59
C ASN A 135 -12.51 -1.89 -5.03
N ILE A 136 -12.16 -0.86 -5.81
CA ILE A 136 -11.56 -1.04 -7.15
C ILE A 136 -10.19 -1.71 -7.04
N ASP A 137 -9.33 -1.21 -6.16
CA ASP A 137 -8.00 -1.79 -5.89
C ASP A 137 -8.11 -3.24 -5.42
N GLN A 138 -8.98 -3.49 -4.44
CA GLN A 138 -9.19 -4.83 -3.90
C GLN A 138 -9.71 -5.83 -4.94
N THR A 139 -10.69 -5.42 -5.75
CA THR A 139 -11.25 -6.28 -6.81
C THR A 139 -10.26 -6.51 -7.93
N PHE A 140 -9.47 -5.50 -8.29
CA PHE A 140 -8.40 -5.60 -9.27
C PHE A 140 -7.37 -6.64 -8.84
N ASN A 141 -6.82 -6.53 -7.64
CA ASN A 141 -5.85 -7.48 -7.11
C ASN A 141 -6.42 -8.89 -6.96
N THR A 142 -7.67 -9.02 -6.50
CA THR A 142 -8.34 -10.33 -6.39
C THR A 142 -8.49 -11.02 -7.75
N ARG A 143 -8.89 -10.27 -8.79
CA ARG A 143 -9.03 -10.78 -10.17
C ARG A 143 -7.67 -11.08 -10.80
N MET A 144 -6.68 -10.22 -10.56
CA MET A 144 -5.33 -10.34 -11.11
C MET A 144 -4.59 -11.55 -10.55
N TRP A 145 -4.70 -11.78 -9.24
CA TRP A 145 -3.85 -12.75 -8.53
C TRP A 145 -4.57 -13.99 -8.04
N GLN A 146 -5.90 -14.13 -8.23
CA GLN A 146 -6.69 -15.22 -7.63
C GLN A 146 -6.21 -15.51 -6.20
N ALA A 147 -6.40 -14.56 -5.27
CA ALA A 147 -5.72 -14.40 -3.97
C ALA A 147 -5.37 -15.68 -3.13
N LYS A 148 -5.98 -16.83 -3.42
CA LYS A 148 -5.68 -18.16 -2.88
C LYS A 148 -4.55 -18.94 -3.56
N ALA A 149 -4.13 -18.61 -4.79
CA ALA A 149 -3.30 -19.48 -5.63
C ALA A 149 -1.83 -19.02 -5.82
N TYR A 150 -1.48 -17.76 -5.53
CA TYR A 150 -0.25 -17.16 -6.09
C TYR A 150 0.73 -16.53 -5.10
N SER A 151 0.51 -16.58 -3.79
CA SER A 151 1.54 -16.12 -2.86
C SER A 151 2.39 -17.32 -2.40
N PRO A 152 3.73 -17.25 -2.42
CA PRO A 152 4.49 -18.09 -1.51
C PRO A 152 3.92 -17.84 -0.11
N GLN A 153 3.54 -18.88 0.62
CA GLN A 153 3.35 -18.77 2.07
C GLN A 153 4.74 -19.01 2.66
N PRO A 154 5.57 -17.96 2.82
CA PRO A 154 6.88 -18.18 3.37
C PRO A 154 6.65 -18.47 4.85
N VAL A 155 7.31 -19.52 5.35
CA VAL A 155 7.05 -20.04 6.70
C VAL A 155 7.28 -18.94 7.75
N ASN A 156 8.12 -17.97 7.42
CA ASN A 156 8.47 -16.79 8.21
C ASN A 156 8.49 -15.52 7.32
N ILE A 157 8.49 -14.31 7.91
CA ILE A 157 8.40 -13.07 7.11
C ILE A 157 9.76 -12.75 6.49
N GLU A 158 10.81 -13.22 7.18
CA GLU A 158 12.21 -13.15 6.82
C GLU A 158 12.49 -13.76 5.44
N GLU A 159 11.90 -14.91 5.08
CA GLU A 159 12.08 -15.56 3.76
C GLU A 159 11.67 -14.69 2.55
N ILE A 160 10.77 -13.72 2.71
CA ILE A 160 10.41 -12.76 1.65
C ILE A 160 11.58 -11.80 1.35
N PHE A 161 12.47 -11.63 2.32
CA PHE A 161 13.57 -10.66 2.31
C PHE A 161 14.96 -11.32 2.14
N VAL A 162 15.04 -12.65 2.15
CA VAL A 162 16.30 -13.42 2.12
C VAL A 162 16.83 -13.69 0.70
N ASP A 163 15.98 -13.73 -0.32
CA ASP A 163 16.40 -13.97 -1.71
C ASP A 163 16.10 -12.75 -2.59
N THR A 164 17.07 -11.84 -2.66
CA THR A 164 16.96 -10.55 -3.36
C THR A 164 17.50 -10.58 -4.80
N THR A 165 17.94 -11.74 -5.30
CA THR A 165 18.62 -11.86 -6.61
C THR A 165 17.76 -12.46 -7.72
N GLY A 166 16.70 -13.19 -7.36
CA GLY A 166 15.61 -13.50 -8.27
C GLY A 166 14.45 -12.54 -8.00
N SER A 167 13.90 -11.89 -9.04
CA SER A 167 12.59 -11.24 -8.89
C SER A 167 11.64 -12.28 -8.26
N ILE A 168 10.89 -11.93 -7.22
CA ILE A 168 9.88 -12.85 -6.69
C ILE A 168 8.84 -13.21 -7.78
N GLU A 169 8.73 -12.40 -8.84
CA GLU A 169 8.00 -12.71 -10.08
C GLU A 169 8.57 -13.92 -10.83
N SER A 170 9.85 -14.25 -10.67
CA SER A 170 10.47 -15.48 -11.20
C SER A 170 10.18 -16.71 -10.34
N ARG A 171 9.60 -16.53 -9.15
CA ARG A 171 9.21 -17.59 -8.21
C ARG A 171 7.68 -17.79 -8.17
N ALA A 172 6.91 -16.79 -8.58
CA ALA A 172 5.48 -16.93 -8.86
C ALA A 172 5.26 -17.59 -10.24
N PRO A 173 4.21 -18.42 -10.43
CA PRO A 173 3.85 -18.83 -11.79
C PRO A 173 3.53 -17.57 -12.61
N ALA A 174 4.10 -17.46 -13.81
CA ALA A 174 3.93 -16.31 -14.68
C ALA A 174 2.45 -15.86 -14.72
N MET A 175 2.22 -14.59 -14.38
CA MET A 175 0.88 -13.99 -14.33
C MET A 175 0.12 -14.29 -15.64
N ASN A 176 -1.08 -14.87 -15.54
CA ASN A 176 -1.90 -15.17 -16.71
C ASN A 176 -2.34 -13.84 -17.40
N GLY A 177 -1.93 -13.65 -18.66
CA GLY A 177 -2.25 -12.47 -19.45
C GLY A 177 -3.76 -12.22 -19.63
N ASP A 178 -4.57 -13.28 -19.65
CA ASP A 178 -6.04 -13.17 -19.77
C ASP A 178 -6.65 -12.60 -18.48
N MET A 179 -6.16 -13.06 -17.32
CA MET A 179 -6.61 -12.56 -16.02
C MET A 179 -6.23 -11.09 -15.82
N ARG A 180 -5.01 -10.73 -16.23
CA ARG A 180 -4.54 -9.33 -16.23
C ARG A 180 -5.46 -8.45 -17.08
N THR A 181 -5.79 -8.90 -18.28
CA THR A 181 -6.64 -8.17 -19.22
C THR A 181 -8.05 -8.01 -18.66
N ALA A 182 -8.64 -9.09 -18.12
CA ALA A 182 -9.95 -9.06 -17.49
C ALA A 182 -10.00 -8.11 -16.28
N ALA A 183 -8.98 -8.15 -15.41
CA ALA A 183 -8.87 -7.26 -14.26
C ALA A 183 -8.82 -5.78 -14.69
N LYS A 184 -8.01 -5.45 -15.70
CA LYS A 184 -7.93 -4.08 -16.25
C LYS A 184 -9.24 -3.62 -16.88
N ILE A 185 -9.92 -4.46 -17.67
CA ILE A 185 -11.23 -4.13 -18.27
C ILE A 185 -12.25 -3.84 -17.16
N ALA A 186 -12.32 -4.68 -16.14
CA ALA A 186 -13.26 -4.49 -15.05
C ALA A 186 -12.95 -3.21 -14.24
N ALA A 187 -11.67 -2.95 -13.94
CA ALA A 187 -11.24 -1.72 -13.28
C ALA A 187 -11.59 -0.46 -14.10
N ARG A 188 -11.45 -0.48 -15.42
CA ARG A 188 -11.89 0.64 -16.30
C ARG A 188 -13.39 0.90 -16.17
N SER A 189 -14.19 -0.15 -16.16
CA SER A 189 -15.64 -0.04 -15.99
C SER A 189 -15.99 0.54 -14.61
N ASP A 190 -15.39 0.02 -13.55
CA ASP A 190 -15.62 0.47 -12.17
C ASP A 190 -15.17 1.93 -11.98
N LEU A 191 -14.03 2.33 -12.55
CA LEU A 191 -13.53 3.71 -12.54
C LEU A 191 -14.48 4.67 -13.28
N ALA A 192 -15.04 4.26 -14.42
CA ALA A 192 -15.99 5.09 -15.16
C ALA A 192 -17.25 5.37 -14.34
N VAL A 193 -17.83 4.33 -13.71
CA VAL A 193 -18.98 4.47 -12.80
C VAL A 193 -18.60 5.36 -11.62
N TRP A 194 -17.45 5.10 -10.98
CA TRP A 194 -16.99 5.90 -9.85
C TRP A 194 -16.87 7.39 -10.22
N ARG A 195 -16.26 7.70 -11.37
CA ARG A 195 -16.05 9.08 -11.83
C ARG A 195 -17.36 9.82 -12.01
N GLN A 196 -18.35 9.16 -12.60
CA GLN A 196 -19.68 9.74 -12.83
C GLN A 196 -20.37 10.05 -11.49
N ARG A 197 -20.35 9.10 -10.54
CA ARG A 197 -20.95 9.27 -9.22
C ARG A 197 -20.22 10.32 -8.35
N PHE A 198 -18.91 10.47 -8.53
CA PHE A 198 -18.08 11.41 -7.77
C PHE A 198 -18.17 12.87 -8.25
N GLN A 199 -18.42 13.09 -9.54
CA GLN A 199 -18.38 14.43 -10.15
C GLN A 199 -19.22 15.51 -9.42
N PRO A 200 -20.43 15.22 -8.88
CA PRO A 200 -21.19 16.20 -8.13
C PRO A 200 -20.52 16.64 -6.83
N LEU A 201 -19.86 15.73 -6.11
CA LEU A 201 -19.09 16.06 -4.90
C LEU A 201 -17.83 16.84 -5.25
N ALA A 202 -17.12 16.47 -6.32
CA ALA A 202 -15.90 17.15 -6.76
C ALA A 202 -16.12 18.63 -7.12
N ARG A 203 -17.34 19.00 -7.56
CA ARG A 203 -17.70 20.40 -7.86
C ARG A 203 -17.97 21.22 -6.61
N GLN A 204 -18.11 20.59 -5.45
CA GLN A 204 -18.29 21.30 -4.19
C GLN A 204 -16.96 21.92 -3.77
N LYS A 205 -16.95 23.20 -3.40
CA LYS A 205 -15.74 23.90 -2.93
C LYS A 205 -15.43 23.63 -1.44
N GLN A 206 -15.80 22.45 -0.95
CA GLN A 206 -15.61 22.01 0.43
C GLN A 206 -14.69 20.80 0.45
N ASN A 207 -13.90 20.62 1.53
CA ASN A 207 -12.97 19.49 1.66
C ASN A 207 -12.03 19.34 0.44
N VAL A 208 -11.59 20.46 -0.13
CA VAL A 208 -10.81 20.53 -1.38
C VAL A 208 -9.58 19.60 -1.38
N ARG A 209 -8.90 19.45 -0.24
CA ARG A 209 -7.74 18.56 -0.10
C ARG A 209 -8.11 17.08 -0.23
N GLN A 210 -9.27 16.67 0.29
CA GLN A 210 -9.77 15.28 0.21
C GLN A 210 -10.28 14.97 -1.21
N ILE A 211 -10.95 15.94 -1.84
CA ILE A 211 -11.34 15.83 -3.25
C ILE A 211 -10.12 15.67 -4.15
N ALA A 212 -9.09 16.51 -3.96
CA ALA A 212 -7.85 16.42 -4.73
C ALA A 212 -7.15 15.05 -4.52
N ALA A 213 -7.14 14.52 -3.29
CA ALA A 213 -6.58 13.19 -3.03
C ALA A 213 -7.31 12.09 -3.80
N LEU A 214 -8.64 12.11 -3.81
CA LEU A 214 -9.45 11.18 -4.60
C LEU A 214 -9.27 11.37 -6.12
N ASP A 215 -9.08 12.61 -6.59
CA ASP A 215 -8.76 12.90 -7.98
C ASP A 215 -7.38 12.37 -8.38
N LEU A 216 -6.39 12.44 -7.47
CA LEU A 216 -5.07 11.85 -7.66
C LEU A 216 -5.17 10.33 -7.79
N ASP A 217 -5.86 9.69 -6.85
CA ASP A 217 -6.09 8.25 -6.85
C ASP A 217 -6.74 7.81 -8.17
N TYR A 218 -7.80 8.50 -8.59
CA TYR A 218 -8.46 8.25 -9.87
C TYR A 218 -7.51 8.39 -11.06
N ALA A 219 -6.72 9.47 -11.12
CA ALA A 219 -5.84 9.74 -12.25
C ALA A 219 -4.74 8.68 -12.40
N VAL A 220 -4.15 8.23 -11.28
CA VAL A 220 -3.15 7.17 -11.26
C VAL A 220 -3.76 5.83 -11.69
N TRP A 221 -4.91 5.47 -11.12
CA TRP A 221 -5.62 4.24 -11.49
C TRP A 221 -6.09 4.24 -12.95
N HIS A 222 -6.41 5.40 -13.50
CA HIS A 222 -6.77 5.52 -14.90
C HIS A 222 -5.61 5.11 -15.82
N ILE A 223 -4.38 5.54 -15.52
CA ILE A 223 -3.17 5.12 -16.25
C ILE A 223 -2.96 3.60 -16.11
N ILE A 224 -2.98 3.08 -14.87
CA ILE A 224 -2.75 1.66 -14.57
C ILE A 224 -3.74 0.77 -15.32
N ALA A 225 -5.02 1.14 -15.26
CA ALA A 225 -6.07 0.38 -15.90
C ALA A 225 -5.95 0.48 -17.42
N LYS A 226 -5.54 1.62 -17.99
CA LYS A 226 -5.42 1.86 -19.44
C LYS A 226 -4.20 1.22 -20.08
N ALA A 227 -3.05 1.19 -19.41
CA ALA A 227 -1.84 0.55 -19.91
C ALA A 227 -2.14 -0.92 -20.25
N ILE A 228 -2.00 -1.34 -21.52
CA ILE A 228 -2.20 -2.74 -21.92
C ILE A 228 -0.86 -3.47 -21.87
N ASP A 229 0.20 -2.81 -22.33
CA ASP A 229 1.58 -3.27 -22.30
C ASP A 229 2.42 -2.37 -21.36
N TYR A 230 3.32 -2.98 -20.59
CA TYR A 230 4.28 -2.27 -19.72
C TYR A 230 5.43 -1.64 -20.53
N SER A 231 5.53 -1.94 -21.82
CA SER A 231 6.55 -1.36 -22.71
C SER A 231 6.23 0.06 -23.19
N GLU A 232 4.97 0.51 -23.03
CA GLU A 232 4.53 1.83 -23.45
C GLU A 232 4.79 2.88 -22.36
N ASP A 233 5.46 3.97 -22.74
CA ASP A 233 5.65 5.13 -21.87
C ASP A 233 4.29 5.79 -21.56
N PHE A 234 4.11 6.25 -20.33
CA PHE A 234 2.93 6.98 -19.91
C PHE A 234 2.80 8.28 -20.70
N PRO A 235 1.59 8.62 -21.20
CA PRO A 235 1.39 9.86 -21.93
C PRO A 235 1.78 11.07 -21.07
N SER A 236 2.64 11.96 -21.57
CA SER A 236 3.10 13.13 -20.81
C SER A 236 1.95 13.98 -20.29
N ALA A 237 0.87 14.16 -21.08
CA ALA A 237 -0.30 14.92 -20.63
C ALA A 237 -1.02 14.30 -19.41
N GLU A 238 -1.05 12.97 -19.30
CA GLU A 238 -1.65 12.29 -18.15
C GLU A 238 -0.73 12.39 -16.92
N CYS A 239 0.59 12.28 -17.12
CA CYS A 239 1.59 12.49 -16.07
C CYS A 239 1.51 13.92 -15.51
N GLU A 240 1.50 14.93 -16.37
CA GLU A 240 1.46 16.34 -15.95
C GLU A 240 0.20 16.69 -15.18
N LYS A 241 -0.94 16.05 -15.52
CA LYS A 241 -2.17 16.18 -14.76
C LYS A 241 -2.01 15.62 -13.33
N ILE A 242 -1.42 14.45 -13.19
CA ILE A 242 -1.16 13.82 -11.87
C ILE A 242 -0.22 14.70 -11.04
N LEU A 243 0.87 15.19 -11.64
CA LEU A 243 1.82 16.06 -10.95
C LEU A 243 1.20 17.39 -10.52
N SER A 244 0.29 17.95 -11.31
CA SER A 244 -0.43 19.16 -10.95
C SER A 244 -1.36 18.94 -9.74
N ILE A 245 -2.10 17.82 -9.70
CA ILE A 245 -2.94 17.47 -8.54
C ILE A 245 -2.06 17.24 -7.30
N ALA A 246 -0.93 16.55 -7.46
CA ALA A 246 0.02 16.31 -6.40
C ALA A 246 0.58 17.63 -5.81
N GLU A 247 0.94 18.58 -6.68
CA GLU A 247 1.43 19.89 -6.30
C GLU A 247 0.40 20.71 -5.52
N GLU A 248 -0.88 20.67 -5.91
CA GLU A 248 -1.97 21.31 -5.18
C GLU A 248 -2.08 20.76 -3.75
N ILE A 249 -2.04 19.42 -3.60
CA ILE A 249 -2.11 18.77 -2.28
C ILE A 249 -0.90 19.11 -1.42
N ILE A 250 0.31 19.06 -1.99
CA ILE A 250 1.55 19.43 -1.28
C ILE A 250 1.49 20.88 -0.82
N SER A 251 1.00 21.79 -1.67
CA SER A 251 0.88 23.21 -1.33
C SER A 251 -0.13 23.44 -0.20
N MET A 252 -1.28 22.74 -0.22
CA MET A 252 -2.26 22.78 0.86
C MET A 252 -1.71 22.22 2.18
N ASP A 253 -0.91 21.14 2.12
CA ASP A 253 -0.34 20.50 3.30
C ASP A 253 0.83 21.32 3.88
N ALA A 254 1.63 21.99 3.03
CA ALA A 254 2.74 22.86 3.44
C ALA A 254 2.29 24.04 4.31
N ALA A 255 1.08 24.56 4.09
CA ALA A 255 0.49 25.62 4.90
C ALA A 255 0.36 25.26 6.40
N ARG A 256 0.45 23.96 6.76
CA ARG A 256 0.40 23.49 8.15
C ARG A 256 1.75 23.48 8.86
N GLY A 257 2.87 23.56 8.12
CA GLY A 257 4.22 23.74 8.68
C GLY A 257 4.82 22.57 9.45
N HIS A 258 4.19 21.39 9.48
CA HIS A 258 4.72 20.20 10.17
C HIS A 258 4.82 19.00 9.22
N PRO A 259 5.78 18.06 9.45
CA PRO A 259 5.83 16.80 8.72
C PRO A 259 4.51 16.04 8.80
N ARG A 260 4.15 15.35 7.71
CA ARG A 260 2.89 14.61 7.61
C ARG A 260 3.14 13.11 7.69
N PHE A 261 2.36 12.42 8.51
CA PHE A 261 2.31 10.97 8.53
C PHE A 261 0.91 10.50 8.19
N THR A 262 0.81 9.47 7.35
CA THR A 262 -0.40 8.67 7.18
C THR A 262 -0.06 7.20 7.29
N PHE A 263 -1.00 6.41 7.81
CA PHE A 263 -0.81 4.96 8.02
C PHE A 263 -0.52 4.23 6.71
N ASP A 264 -1.25 4.61 5.67
CA ASP A 264 -1.11 4.24 4.27
C ASP A 264 -1.27 5.52 3.43
N GLY A 265 -0.87 5.49 2.15
CA GLY A 265 -1.00 6.64 1.27
C GLY A 265 -0.53 6.36 -0.15
N ASN A 266 -1.16 7.04 -1.10
CA ASN A 266 -0.97 6.80 -2.52
C ASN A 266 0.03 7.75 -3.18
N MET A 267 0.31 8.92 -2.61
CA MET A 267 0.99 9.95 -3.38
C MET A 267 2.47 9.69 -3.56
N ILE A 268 3.21 9.31 -2.52
CA ILE A 268 4.64 9.06 -2.68
C ILE A 268 4.83 7.94 -3.69
N TRP A 269 4.03 6.87 -3.55
CA TRP A 269 4.00 5.80 -4.52
C TRP A 269 3.61 6.28 -5.93
N ALA A 270 2.60 7.13 -6.08
CA ALA A 270 2.19 7.69 -7.37
C ALA A 270 3.30 8.50 -8.02
N LEU A 271 4.00 9.37 -7.27
CA LEU A 271 5.12 10.15 -7.78
C LEU A 271 6.28 9.25 -8.22
N PHE A 272 6.58 8.20 -7.46
CA PHE A 272 7.53 7.15 -7.85
C PHE A 272 7.09 6.44 -9.14
N TYR A 273 5.84 6.01 -9.20
CA TYR A 273 5.27 5.26 -10.33
C TYR A 273 5.29 6.09 -11.62
N ILE A 274 4.93 7.37 -11.55
CA ILE A 274 5.02 8.29 -12.70
C ILE A 274 6.48 8.56 -13.09
N CYS A 275 7.39 8.69 -12.13
CA CYS A 275 8.81 8.90 -12.40
C CYS A 275 9.41 7.80 -13.28
N PHE A 276 9.03 6.54 -13.06
CA PHE A 276 9.51 5.40 -13.85
C PHE A 276 8.58 4.95 -14.97
N GLY A 277 7.41 5.57 -15.09
CA GLY A 277 6.47 5.31 -16.18
C GLY A 277 6.75 6.11 -17.45
N THR A 278 7.69 7.06 -17.44
CA THR A 278 8.04 7.88 -18.60
C THR A 278 9.54 8.11 -18.70
N LYS A 279 10.01 8.42 -19.91
CA LYS A 279 11.40 8.82 -20.19
C LYS A 279 11.58 10.34 -20.27
N ASP A 280 10.52 11.10 -20.01
CA ASP A 280 10.51 12.55 -20.10
C ASP A 280 11.27 13.20 -18.93
N VAL A 281 12.38 13.86 -19.27
CA VAL A 281 13.28 14.51 -18.30
C VAL A 281 12.59 15.65 -17.53
N ALA A 282 11.62 16.35 -18.14
CA ALA A 282 10.90 17.41 -17.45
C ALA A 282 9.96 16.82 -16.38
N ILE A 283 9.29 15.71 -16.68
CA ILE A 283 8.46 14.99 -15.72
C ILE A 283 9.31 14.44 -14.57
N HIS A 284 10.48 13.87 -14.85
CA HIS A 284 11.43 13.44 -13.82
C HIS A 284 11.81 14.57 -12.87
N ALA A 285 12.18 15.73 -13.40
CA ALA A 285 12.55 16.89 -12.59
C ALA A 285 11.39 17.34 -11.67
N ARG A 286 10.16 17.40 -12.19
CA ARG A 286 8.97 17.73 -11.40
C ARG A 286 8.66 16.68 -10.33
N CYS A 287 8.74 15.39 -10.65
CA CYS A 287 8.56 14.31 -9.67
C CYS A 287 9.53 14.47 -8.49
N LEU A 288 10.83 14.67 -8.78
CA LEU A 288 11.86 14.85 -7.76
C LEU A 288 11.62 16.10 -6.91
N GLU A 289 11.21 17.20 -7.52
CA GLU A 289 10.86 18.42 -6.79
C GLU A 289 9.69 18.19 -5.82
N LEU A 290 8.60 17.57 -6.30
CA LEU A 290 7.41 17.30 -5.50
C LEU A 290 7.68 16.30 -4.38
N LEU A 291 8.47 15.26 -4.62
CA LEU A 291 8.90 14.31 -3.59
C LEU A 291 9.69 15.02 -2.47
N ARG A 292 10.62 15.93 -2.81
CA ARG A 292 11.37 16.68 -1.80
C ARG A 292 10.50 17.69 -1.05
N ARG A 293 9.54 18.34 -1.72
CA ARG A 293 8.61 19.32 -1.11
C ARG A 293 7.53 18.68 -0.25
N ALA A 294 7.24 17.40 -0.45
CA ALA A 294 6.13 16.71 0.20
C ALA A 294 6.21 16.67 1.73
N ASN A 295 7.41 16.61 2.31
CA ASN A 295 7.65 16.52 3.76
C ASN A 295 6.71 15.52 4.46
N ARG A 296 6.62 14.30 3.90
CA ARG A 296 5.66 13.30 4.37
C ARG A 296 6.22 11.89 4.40
N ARG A 297 5.58 11.07 5.22
CA ARG A 297 5.70 9.61 5.24
C ARG A 297 4.32 8.95 5.12
N GLU A 298 4.20 7.99 4.21
CA GLU A 298 2.98 7.22 3.93
C GLU A 298 3.29 5.74 4.20
N GLY A 299 3.04 5.29 5.44
CA GLY A 299 3.47 3.97 5.90
C GLY A 299 4.99 3.80 5.78
N VAL A 300 5.42 2.88 4.92
CA VAL A 300 6.84 2.59 4.64
C VAL A 300 7.49 3.56 3.65
N TRP A 301 6.69 4.37 2.96
CA TRP A 301 7.17 5.28 1.92
C TRP A 301 7.53 6.63 2.52
N ASP A 302 8.80 7.00 2.49
CA ASP A 302 9.28 8.33 2.89
C ASP A 302 9.60 9.18 1.66
N SER A 303 9.07 10.40 1.60
CA SER A 303 9.17 11.21 0.38
C SER A 303 10.62 11.61 0.05
N CYS A 304 11.48 11.77 1.06
CA CYS A 304 12.88 12.14 0.86
C CYS A 304 13.72 10.93 0.45
N ASP A 305 13.52 9.78 1.08
CA ASP A 305 14.18 8.53 0.67
C ASP A 305 13.85 8.19 -0.79
N VAL A 306 12.56 8.28 -1.16
CA VAL A 306 12.10 8.02 -2.52
C VAL A 306 12.68 9.02 -3.53
N ALA A 307 12.80 10.30 -3.16
CA ALA A 307 13.47 11.29 -4.01
C ALA A 307 14.94 10.93 -4.28
N ALA A 308 15.68 10.48 -3.26
CA ALA A 308 17.07 10.08 -3.39
C ALA A 308 17.24 8.85 -4.31
N ILE A 309 16.34 7.87 -4.17
CA ILE A 309 16.31 6.67 -5.02
C ILE A 309 16.02 7.05 -6.47
N CYS A 310 14.95 7.80 -6.72
CA CYS A 310 14.59 8.25 -8.07
C CYS A 310 15.73 9.05 -8.72
N GLU A 311 16.33 10.00 -8.00
CA GLU A 311 17.40 10.83 -8.54
C GLU A 311 18.62 9.99 -8.94
N THR A 312 19.02 9.05 -8.09
CA THR A 312 20.17 8.19 -8.33
C THR A 312 19.92 7.23 -9.49
N ALA A 313 18.71 6.65 -9.56
CA ALA A 313 18.29 5.80 -10.66
C ALA A 313 18.28 6.56 -12.00
N ILE A 314 17.75 7.78 -12.04
CA ILE A 314 17.75 8.62 -13.24
C ILE A 314 19.18 8.95 -13.68
N LYS A 315 20.08 9.27 -12.74
CA LYS A 315 21.50 9.48 -13.07
C LYS A 315 22.13 8.23 -13.66
N ALA A 316 21.86 7.06 -13.08
CA ALA A 316 22.34 5.78 -13.58
C ALA A 316 21.83 5.49 -15.00
N LEU A 317 20.53 5.67 -15.25
CA LEU A 317 19.89 5.56 -16.57
C LEU A 317 20.54 6.51 -17.60
N ASN A 318 20.74 7.77 -17.23
CA ASN A 318 21.37 8.77 -18.11
C ASN A 318 22.84 8.45 -18.44
N SER A 319 23.54 7.78 -17.51
CA SER A 319 24.93 7.34 -17.70
C SER A 319 25.05 5.95 -18.36
N ASN A 320 23.92 5.29 -18.66
CA ASN A 320 23.84 3.91 -19.16
C ASN A 320 24.48 2.85 -18.24
N THR A 321 24.66 3.15 -16.95
CA THR A 321 25.07 2.13 -15.97
C THR A 321 23.90 1.26 -15.53
N LEU A 322 22.68 1.69 -15.82
CA LEU A 322 21.44 0.97 -15.61
C LEU A 322 20.56 1.17 -16.85
N THR A 323 19.78 0.16 -17.24
CA THR A 323 18.78 0.26 -18.31
C THR A 323 17.37 0.21 -17.74
N TRP A 324 16.39 0.69 -18.49
CA TRP A 324 14.98 0.64 -18.10
C TRP A 324 14.46 -0.79 -17.80
N ARG A 325 15.11 -1.82 -18.37
CA ARG A 325 14.77 -3.22 -18.09
C ARG A 325 15.33 -3.73 -16.77
N ASP A 326 16.33 -3.05 -16.23
CA ASP A 326 16.98 -3.42 -14.97
C ASP A 326 16.29 -2.75 -13.77
N ILE A 327 15.36 -1.81 -13.99
CA ILE A 327 14.58 -1.19 -12.91
C ILE A 327 13.68 -2.27 -12.29
N PRO A 328 13.89 -2.64 -11.01
CA PRO A 328 13.06 -3.63 -10.35
C PRO A 328 11.70 -3.01 -9.98
N HIS A 329 10.70 -3.88 -9.81
CA HIS A 329 9.37 -3.47 -9.36
C HIS A 329 9.35 -2.90 -7.93
N GLY A 330 10.25 -3.39 -7.06
CA GLY A 330 10.39 -2.95 -5.68
C GLY A 330 11.37 -1.80 -5.52
N ILE A 331 10.95 -0.73 -4.87
CA ILE A 331 11.81 0.43 -4.62
C ILE A 331 12.97 0.10 -3.67
N LEU A 332 12.77 -0.83 -2.73
CA LEU A 332 13.84 -1.27 -1.84
C LEU A 332 14.96 -2.00 -2.59
N THR A 333 14.59 -2.90 -3.51
CA THR A 333 15.56 -3.59 -4.36
C THR A 333 16.34 -2.58 -5.19
N LEU A 334 15.66 -1.55 -5.72
CA LEU A 334 16.33 -0.46 -6.44
C LEU A 334 17.30 0.31 -5.52
N ALA A 335 16.93 0.59 -4.28
CA ALA A 335 17.83 1.23 -3.32
C ALA A 335 19.08 0.39 -3.02
N GLU A 336 18.93 -0.94 -2.85
CA GLU A 336 20.06 -1.84 -2.63
C GLU A 336 20.98 -1.88 -3.86
N MET A 337 20.42 -2.01 -5.06
CA MET A 337 21.15 -1.99 -6.33
C MET A 337 21.95 -0.70 -6.53
N LEU A 338 21.43 0.42 -6.03
CA LEU A 338 22.06 1.74 -6.14
C LEU A 338 22.92 2.10 -4.91
N HIS A 339 23.04 1.20 -3.93
CA HIS A 339 23.78 1.41 -2.68
C HIS A 339 23.35 2.67 -1.90
N ILE A 340 22.04 2.88 -1.78
CA ILE A 340 21.46 4.03 -1.08
C ILE A 340 21.13 3.65 0.36
N ASP A 341 21.68 4.39 1.31
CA ASP A 341 21.32 4.29 2.72
C ASP A 341 19.98 4.98 2.98
N LEU A 342 18.93 4.19 3.21
CA LEU A 342 17.59 4.70 3.51
C LEU A 342 17.46 5.07 4.98
N GLN A 343 16.76 6.17 5.28
CA GLN A 343 16.45 6.54 6.66
C GLN A 343 15.36 5.64 7.28
N GLY A 344 14.60 4.90 6.46
CA GLY A 344 13.69 3.84 6.89
C GLY A 344 13.79 2.59 6.01
N PHE A 345 13.62 1.41 6.63
CA PHE A 345 13.68 0.08 6.01
C PHE A 345 14.92 -0.17 5.12
N SER A 346 16.04 -0.57 5.73
CA SER A 346 17.14 -1.18 4.99
C SER A 346 17.05 -2.71 5.07
N LEU A 347 17.44 -3.42 4.02
CA LEU A 347 17.64 -4.88 4.09
C LEU A 347 18.66 -5.25 5.18
N GLN A 348 19.61 -4.36 5.47
CA GLN A 348 20.55 -4.53 6.57
C GLN A 348 19.86 -4.61 7.93
N SER A 349 18.88 -3.73 8.20
CA SER A 349 18.09 -3.79 9.44
C SER A 349 17.36 -5.13 9.60
N MET A 350 16.99 -5.79 8.50
CA MET A 350 16.39 -7.13 8.52
C MET A 350 17.42 -8.23 8.80
N ARG A 351 18.59 -8.19 8.15
CA ARG A 351 19.71 -9.11 8.42
C ARG A 351 20.14 -9.04 9.89
N ASP A 352 20.14 -7.85 10.47
CA ASP A 352 20.48 -7.65 11.89
C ASP A 352 19.44 -8.32 12.81
N ILE A 353 18.15 -8.23 12.46
CA ILE A 353 17.09 -8.91 13.23
C ILE A 353 17.14 -10.43 13.05
N GLU A 354 17.51 -10.94 11.87
CA GLU A 354 17.74 -12.39 11.67
C GLU A 354 18.88 -12.91 12.54
N VAL A 355 19.97 -12.15 12.63
CA VAL A 355 21.09 -12.46 13.53
C VAL A 355 20.63 -12.45 15.00
N GLU A 356 19.79 -11.49 15.40
CA GLU A 356 19.20 -11.49 16.75
C GLU A 356 18.23 -12.66 17.00
N ALA A 357 17.37 -12.99 16.03
CA ALA A 357 16.41 -14.09 16.14
C ALA A 357 17.11 -15.45 16.17
N ALA A 358 18.20 -15.62 15.40
CA ALA A 358 19.07 -16.78 15.45
C ALA A 358 19.75 -16.89 16.82
N LYS A 359 20.24 -15.78 17.40
CA LYS A 359 20.81 -15.74 18.75
C LYS A 359 19.82 -16.11 19.86
N ARG A 360 18.51 -15.87 19.67
CA ARG A 360 17.45 -16.23 20.63
C ARG A 360 16.99 -17.70 20.51
N LYS A 361 17.40 -18.41 19.46
CA LYS A 361 17.09 -19.84 19.25
C LYS A 361 18.17 -20.79 19.77
N TYR A 362 19.25 -20.28 20.35
CA TYR A 362 20.35 -21.05 20.95
C TYR A 362 20.48 -20.79 22.45
#